data_AF-A0A961VDM6-F1
#
_entry.id   AF-A0A961VDM6-F1
#
_cell.length_a   1.000
_cell.length_b   1.000
_cell.length_c   1.000
_cell.angle_alpha   90.00
_cell.angle_beta   90.00
_cell.angle_gamma   90.00
#
_symmetry.space_group_name_H-M   'P 1'
#
loop_
_entity.id
_entity.type
_entity.pdbx_description
1 polymer ?
#
loop_
_entity_poly.entity_id
_entity_poly.type
_entity_poly.pdbx_seq_one_letter_code
_entity_poly.pdbx_strand_id
1 'polypeptide(L)' 'MTFEKSRSAGYLANHMARLFAQHLHRRIRPLGLAPAQFMTLLELWDDDGLTQKDLVARLDVEQAT' A
#
# COMPACT_ATOMS: atom_id res chain seq x y z
N MET A 1 1.93 -10.83 -33.01
CA MET A 1 1.56 -9.61 -32.26
C MET A 1 2.81 -9.06 -31.61
N THR A 2 3.12 -7.78 -31.78
CA THR A 2 4.29 -7.14 -31.16
C THR A 2 3.97 -6.82 -29.70
N PHE A 3 4.91 -7.07 -28.79
CA PHE A 3 4.74 -6.71 -27.38
C PHE A 3 4.72 -5.19 -27.21
N GLU A 4 3.67 -4.67 -26.57
CA GLU A 4 3.55 -3.26 -26.18
C GLU A 4 3.64 -3.13 -24.65
N LYS A 5 4.78 -2.66 -24.15
CA LYS A 5 5.05 -2.52 -22.70
C LYS A 5 3.93 -1.75 -21.98
N SER A 6 3.46 -0.64 -22.54
CA SER A 6 2.44 0.23 -21.94
C SER A 6 1.08 -0.44 -21.78
N ARG A 7 0.82 -1.53 -22.50
CA ARG A 7 -0.41 -2.32 -22.44
C ARG A 7 -0.25 -3.62 -21.66
N SER A 8 0.97 -3.94 -21.22
CA SER A 8 1.21 -5.11 -20.38
C SER A 8 0.52 -4.93 -19.02
N ALA A 9 -0.06 -6.02 -18.50
CA ALA A 9 -0.75 -6.02 -17.21
C ALA A 9 0.18 -5.53 -16.08
N GLY A 10 1.44 -5.98 -16.08
CA GLY A 10 2.43 -5.55 -15.08
C GLY A 10 2.73 -4.05 -15.12
N TYR A 11 2.81 -3.44 -16.32
CA TYR A 11 2.98 -1.99 -16.43
C TYR A 11 1.76 -1.23 -15.93
N LEU A 12 0.56 -1.66 -16.32
CA LEU A 12 -0.70 -1.01 -15.92
C LEU A 12 -0.91 -1.11 -14.41
N ALA A 13 -0.71 -2.29 -13.80
CA ALA A 13 -0.82 -2.49 -12.36
C ALA A 13 0.15 -1.60 -11.57
N ASN A 14 1.43 -1.57 -11.96
CA ASN A 14 2.42 -0.69 -11.33
C ASN A 14 2.11 0.80 -11.54
N HIS A 15 1.61 1.16 -12.72
CA HIS A 15 1.21 2.54 -13.01
C HIS A 15 0.05 2.98 -12.10
N MET A 16 -0.99 2.14 -11.99
CA MET A 16 -2.11 2.38 -11.09
C MET A 16 -1.67 2.46 -9.63
N ALA A 17 -0.89 1.49 -9.13
CA ALA A 17 -0.42 1.46 -7.75
C ALA A 17 0.32 2.75 -7.36
N ARG A 18 1.21 3.24 -8.24
CA ARG A 18 1.93 4.50 -8.02
C ARG A 18 0.99 5.70 -7.96
N LEU A 19 0.00 5.78 -8.84
CA LEU A 19 -0.97 6.88 -8.84
C LEU A 19 -1.82 6.86 -7.55
N PHE A 20 -2.30 5.69 -7.12
CA PHE A 20 -3.05 5.54 -5.88
C PHE A 20 -2.21 5.91 -4.66
N ALA A 21 -0.97 5.42 -4.56
CA ALA A 21 -0.07 5.74 -3.45
C ALA A 21 0.21 7.25 -3.35
N GLN A 22 0.46 7.92 -4.48
CA GLN A 22 0.67 9.37 -4.52
C GLN A 22 -0.57 10.15 -4.08
N HIS A 23 -1.75 9.75 -4.54
CA HIS A 23 -2.99 10.42 -4.17
C HIS A 23 -3.33 10.20 -2.69
N LEU A 24 -3.21 8.96 -2.21
CA LEU A 24 -3.40 8.61 -0.81
C LEU A 24 -2.48 9.45 0.08
N HIS A 25 -1.17 9.46 -0.20
CA HIS A 25 -0.21 10.22 0.58
C HIS A 25 -0.60 11.71 0.65
N ARG A 26 -0.95 12.34 -0.47
CA ARG A 26 -1.40 13.75 -0.46
C ARG A 26 -2.61 13.98 0.44
N ARG A 27 -3.56 13.05 0.45
CA ARG A 27 -4.80 13.13 1.24
C ARG A 27 -4.55 12.97 2.73
N ILE A 28 -3.64 12.09 3.13
CA ILE A 28 -3.40 11.76 4.55
C ILE A 28 -2.28 12.59 5.17
N ARG A 29 -1.43 13.25 4.37
CA ARG A 29 -0.33 14.10 4.87
C ARG A 29 -0.80 15.17 5.88
N PRO A 30 -1.94 15.88 5.69
CA PRO A 30 -2.43 16.84 6.69
C PRO A 30 -2.78 16.22 8.05
N LEU A 31 -3.00 14.90 8.11
CA LEU A 31 -3.24 14.16 9.33
C LEU A 31 -1.94 13.72 10.03
N GLY A 32 -0.77 14.05 9.47
CA GLY A 32 0.53 13.62 9.98
C GLY A 32 0.87 12.15 9.70
N LEU A 33 0.16 11.52 8.75
CA LEU A 33 0.31 10.09 8.45
C LEU A 33 1.13 9.84 7.18
N ALA A 34 1.98 8.80 7.23
CA ALA A 34 2.56 8.16 6.06
C ALA A 34 1.63 7.03 5.53
N PRO A 35 1.73 6.66 4.23
CA PRO A 35 0.89 5.59 3.68
C PRO A 35 0.96 4.27 4.45
N ALA A 36 2.16 3.81 4.83
CA ALA A 36 2.32 2.58 5.61
C ALA A 36 1.60 2.65 6.97
N GLN A 37 1.72 3.78 7.67
CA GLN A 37 1.01 4.00 8.94
C GLN A 37 -0.50 3.96 8.73
N PHE A 38 -1.02 4.56 7.66
CA PHE A 38 -2.43 4.51 7.33
C PHE A 38 -2.90 3.06 7.08
N MET A 39 -2.12 2.24 6.37
CA MET A 39 -2.46 0.83 6.16
C MET A 39 -2.50 0.06 7.49
N THR A 40 -1.54 0.29 8.39
CA THR A 40 -1.56 -0.30 9.74
C THR A 40 -2.81 0.08 10.52
N LEU A 41 -3.24 1.35 10.44
CA LEU A 41 -4.45 1.81 11.13
C LEU A 41 -5.73 1.17 10.58
N LEU A 42 -5.78 0.82 9.28
CA LEU A 42 -6.93 0.10 8.72
C LEU A 42 -7.05 -1.32 9.31
N GLU A 43 -5.94 -2.03 9.45
CA GLU A 43 -5.92 -3.37 10.05
C GLU A 43 -6.33 -3.32 11.53
N LEU A 44 -5.80 -2.35 12.29
CA LEU A 44 -6.14 -2.16 13.70
C LEU A 44 -7.58 -1.67 13.91
N TRP A 45 -8.15 -1.01 12.91
CA TRP A 45 -9.57 -0.62 12.93
C TRP A 45 -10.50 -1.82 12.74
N ASP A 46 -10.11 -2.77 11.87
CA ASP A 46 -10.86 -3.99 11.63
C ASP A 46 -10.73 -4.98 12.80
N ASP A 47 -9.53 -5.11 13.37
CA ASP A 47 -9.22 -6.01 14.48
C ASP A 47 -8.20 -5.37 15.43
N ASP A 48 -8.62 -5.03 16.65
CA ASP A 48 -7.77 -4.38 17.64
C ASP A 48 -6.84 -5.40 18.34
N GLY A 49 -5.72 -4.94 18.89
CA GLY A 49 -4.80 -5.77 19.64
C GLY A 49 -3.92 -6.71 18.79
N LEU A 50 -3.86 -6.52 17.47
CA LEU A 50 -2.97 -7.26 16.59
C LEU A 50 -1.51 -7.12 17.02
N THR A 51 -0.78 -8.24 17.01
CA THR A 51 0.66 -8.20 17.23
C THR A 51 1.38 -7.66 16.00
N GLN A 52 2.63 -7.24 16.15
CA GLN A 52 3.46 -6.83 15.02
C GLN A 52 3.59 -7.94 13.97
N LYS A 53 3.65 -9.22 14.39
CA LYS A 53 3.71 -10.36 13.48
C LYS A 53 2.43 -10.49 12.65
N ASP A 54 1.26 -10.27 13.27
CA ASP A 54 -0.02 -10.33 12.57
C ASP A 54 -0.13 -9.21 11.55
N LEU A 55 0.25 -7.98 11.93
CA LEU A 55 0.24 -6.82 11.03
C LEU A 55 1.13 -7.04 9.80
N VAL A 56 2.31 -7.62 9.97
CA VAL A 56 3.22 -7.95 8.86
C VAL A 56 2.60 -8.97 7.92
N ALA A 57 2.01 -10.03 8.48
CA ALA A 57 1.37 -11.07 7.69
C ALA A 57 0.15 -10.54 6.91
N ARG A 58 -0.63 -9.63 7.50
CA ARG A 58 -1.82 -9.04 6.85
C ARG A 58 -1.48 -7.99 5.80
N LEU A 59 -0.49 -7.14 6.07
CA LEU A 59 -0.12 -6.05 5.17
C LEU A 59 0.72 -6.48 3.96
N ASP A 60 1.17 -7.73 3.92
CA ASP A 60 2.04 -8.29 2.86
C ASP A 60 3.25 -7.37 2.57
N VAL A 61 3.78 -6.74 3.62
CA VAL A 61 4.98 -5.90 3.57
C VAL A 61 6.16 -6.69 4.10
N GLU A 62 7.25 -6.73 3.32
CA GLU A 62 8.53 -7.22 3.83
C GLU A 62 8.92 -6.37 5.05
N GLN A 63 9.23 -7.03 6.17
CA GLN A 63 9.85 -6.34 7.30
C GLN A 63 11.19 -5.77 6.86
N ALA A 64 11.44 -4.50 7.17
CA ALA A 64 12.78 -3.97 7.12
C ALA A 64 13.63 -4.76 8.15
N THR A 65 14.55 -5.58 7.66
CA THR A 65 15.59 -6.26 8.44
C THR A 65 16.42 -5.30 9.27
#